data_AF-A0A6L6R4C9-F1
#
_entry.id   AF-A0A6L6R4C9-F1
#
_cell.length_a   1.000
_cell.length_b   1.000
_cell.length_c   1.000
_cell.angle_alpha   90.00
_cell.angle_beta   90.00
_cell.angle_gamma   90.00
#
_symmetry.space_group_name_H-M   'P 1'
#
loop_
_entity.id
_entity.type
_entity.pdbx_description
1 polymer ?
#
loop_
_entity_poly.entity_id
_entity_poly.type
_entity_poly.pdbx_seq_one_letter_code
_entity_poly.pdbx_strand_id
1 'polypeptide(L)' 'MPAPPFLRLISGNATDEELAAIVAVFSTRSRGRAVPPPTLSLWARRSRQVRPSQRPGYGSWRASTMPR' A
#
# COMPACT_ATOMS: atom_id res chain seq x y z
N MET A 1 13.72 11.75 -20.41
CA MET A 1 12.54 12.56 -20.03
C MET A 1 11.60 11.70 -19.20
N PRO A 2 10.96 12.21 -18.13
CA PRO A 2 9.98 11.43 -17.37
C PRO A 2 8.77 11.09 -18.24
N ALA A 3 8.16 9.93 -17.99
CA ALA A 3 6.96 9.50 -18.69
C ALA A 3 5.77 10.41 -18.32
N PRO A 4 4.82 10.65 -19.25
CA PRO A 4 3.63 11.46 -18.95
C PRO A 4 2.77 10.79 -17.86
N PRO A 5 2.07 11.57 -17.03
CA PRO A 5 1.28 11.05 -15.92
C PRO A 5 0.06 10.27 -16.44
N PHE A 6 -0.29 9.19 -15.75
CA PHE A 6 -1.46 8.37 -16.09
C PHE A 6 -2.79 9.06 -15.75
N LEU A 7 -2.80 9.92 -14.73
CA LEU A 7 -3.95 10.71 -14.31
C LEU A 7 -3.53 12.16 -14.10
N ARG A 8 -4.39 13.09 -14.55
CA ARG A 8 -4.19 14.53 -14.40
C ARG A 8 -5.37 15.11 -13.62
N LEU A 9 -5.06 15.77 -12.51
CA LEU A 9 -6.04 16.55 -11.75
C LEU A 9 -6.28 17.88 -12.48
N ILE A 10 -7.55 18.20 -12.71
CA ILE A 10 -7.96 19.43 -13.44
C ILE A 10 -8.46 20.48 -12.46
N SER A 11 -9.17 20.08 -11.39
CA SER A 11 -9.61 20.93 -10.29
C SER A 11 -9.36 20.24 -8.95
N GLY A 12 -9.12 21.03 -7.89
CA GLY A 12 -8.86 20.53 -6.53
C GLY A 12 -10.04 20.60 -5.57
N ASN A 13 -11.19 21.15 -6.01
CA ASN A 13 -12.39 21.37 -5.19
C ASN A 13 -13.58 20.61 -5.79
N ALA A 14 -13.46 19.29 -5.92
CA ALA A 14 -14.59 18.46 -6.32
C ALA A 14 -15.67 18.47 -5.23
N THR A 15 -16.94 18.46 -5.62
CA THR A 15 -18.03 18.29 -4.63
C THR A 15 -18.06 16.85 -4.10
N ASP A 16 -18.79 16.62 -3.01
CA ASP A 16 -18.94 15.29 -2.43
C ASP A 16 -19.57 14.31 -3.42
N GLU A 17 -20.52 14.76 -4.24
CA GLU A 17 -21.16 13.96 -5.29
C GLU A 17 -20.20 13.59 -6.41
N GLU A 18 -19.34 14.52 -6.84
CA GLU A 18 -18.34 14.26 -7.88
C GLU A 18 -17.28 13.27 -7.39
N LEU A 19 -16.83 13.43 -6.14
CA LEU A 19 -15.96 12.45 -5.48
C LEU A 19 -16.61 11.07 -5.41
N ALA A 20 -17.89 11.00 -5.03
CA ALA A 20 -18.64 9.76 -4.98
C ALA A 20 -18.76 9.10 -6.37
N ALA A 21 -19.01 9.87 -7.42
CA ALA A 21 -19.07 9.38 -8.79
C ALA A 21 -17.72 8.77 -9.24
N ILE A 22 -16.60 9.43 -8.93
CA ILE A 22 -15.26 8.92 -9.22
C ILE A 22 -15.01 7.59 -8.49
N VAL A 23 -15.34 7.51 -7.21
CA VAL A 23 -15.20 6.28 -6.41
C VAL A 23 -16.10 5.16 -6.96
N ALA A 24 -17.33 5.46 -7.39
CA ALA A 24 -18.23 4.49 -7.99
C ALA A 24 -17.66 3.90 -9.30
N VAL A 25 -17.08 4.74 -10.16
CA VAL A 25 -16.44 4.28 -11.41
C VAL A 25 -15.21 3.40 -11.12
N PHE A 26 -14.35 3.78 -10.17
CA PHE A 26 -13.17 2.97 -9.85
C PHE A 26 -13.51 1.66 -9.15
N SER A 27 -14.51 1.67 -8.27
CA SER A 27 -14.96 0.47 -7.55
C SER A 27 -15.68 -0.52 -8.47
N THR A 28 -16.45 -0.05 -9.46
CA THR A 28 -17.07 -0.94 -10.46
C THR A 28 -16.00 -1.57 -11.37
N ARG A 29 -14.99 -0.80 -11.79
CA ARG A 29 -13.89 -1.31 -12.64
C ARG A 29 -12.94 -2.27 -11.92
N SER A 30 -12.83 -2.20 -10.58
CA SER A 30 -11.96 -3.08 -9.80
C SER A 30 -12.58 -4.43 -9.46
N ARG A 31 -13.89 -4.61 -9.66
CA ARG A 31 -14.58 -5.91 -9.47
C ARG A 31 -14.05 -6.91 -10.50
N GLY A 32 -13.29 -7.89 -10.03
CA GLY A 32 -12.72 -8.96 -10.87
C GLY A 32 -11.20 -9.08 -10.81
N ARG A 33 -10.51 -8.23 -10.04
CA ARG A 33 -9.09 -8.44 -9.79
C ARG A 33 -8.90 -9.70 -8.95
N ALA A 34 -8.18 -10.67 -9.51
CA ALA A 34 -7.83 -11.91 -8.81
C ALA A 34 -7.12 -11.57 -7.49
N VAL A 35 -7.55 -12.24 -6.41
CA VAL A 35 -6.84 -12.17 -5.14
C VAL A 35 -5.46 -12.78 -5.36
N PRO A 36 -4.37 -12.03 -5.17
CA PRO A 36 -3.03 -12.59 -5.29
C PRO A 36 -2.86 -13.73 -4.28
N PRO A 37 -2.06 -14.76 -4.59
CA PRO A 37 -1.81 -15.83 -3.64
C PRO A 37 -1.26 -15.25 -2.32
N PRO A 38 -1.54 -15.89 -1.17
CA PRO A 38 -1.04 -15.42 0.11
C PRO A 38 0.49 -15.34 0.06
N THR A 39 1.03 -14.14 0.30
CA THR A 39 2.47 -13.92 0.35
C THR A 39 2.96 -14.02 1.79
N LEU A 40 4.18 -14.53 1.98
CA LEU A 40 4.85 -14.50 3.28
C LEU A 40 5.11 -13.04 3.67
N SER A 41 4.23 -12.49 4.48
CA SER A 41 4.41 -11.16 5.05
C SER A 41 5.47 -11.22 6.15
N LEU A 42 6.65 -10.66 5.90
CA LEU A 42 7.70 -10.49 6.91
C LEU A 42 7.22 -9.65 8.11
N TRP A 43 6.20 -8.83 7.88
CA TRP A 43 5.53 -7.96 8.83
C TRP A 43 4.60 -8.76 9.76
N ALA A 44 3.81 -9.67 9.20
CA ALA A 44 2.87 -10.49 9.95
C ALA A 44 3.52 -11.72 10.64
N ARG A 45 4.86 -11.82 10.63
CA ARG A 45 5.56 -12.95 11.24
C ARG A 45 5.34 -12.96 12.76
N ARG A 46 4.86 -14.08 13.29
CA ARG A 46 4.64 -14.28 14.74
C ARG A 46 5.88 -13.99 15.59
N SER A 47 7.08 -14.25 15.08
CA SER A 47 8.34 -13.92 15.77
C SER A 47 8.55 -12.42 16.03
N ARG A 48 7.78 -11.53 15.37
CA ARG A 48 7.78 -10.08 15.64
C ARG A 48 6.78 -9.64 16.70
N GLN A 49 5.79 -10.49 17.04
CA GLN A 49 4.88 -10.22 18.16
C GLN A 49 5.60 -10.25 19.51
N VAL A 50 6.84 -10.75 19.54
CA VAL A 50 7.76 -10.66 20.66
C VAL A 50 8.90 -9.74 20.27
N ARG A 51 9.31 -8.83 21.18
CA ARG A 51 10.42 -7.89 20.93
C ARG A 51 11.70 -8.67 20.56
N PRO A 52 12.20 -8.58 19.32
CA PRO A 52 13.45 -9.23 18.96
C PRO A 52 14.63 -8.43 19.52
N SER A 53 15.72 -9.11 19.88
CA SER A 53 16.99 -8.45 20.17
C SER A 53 17.62 -7.99 18.85
N GLN A 54 17.75 -6.67 18.64
CA GLN A 54 18.47 -6.13 17.50
C GLN A 54 19.98 -6.23 17.77
N ARG A 55 20.67 -7.13 17.06
CA ARG A 55 22.14 -7.22 17.06
C ARG A 55 22.71 -6.51 15.84
N PRO A 56 23.92 -5.93 15.92
CA PRO A 56 24.65 -5.48 14.74
C PRO A 56 24.83 -6.65 13.76
N GLY A 57 24.58 -6.40 12.47
CA GLY A 57 24.69 -7.46 11.46
C GLY A 57 23.91 -7.16 10.18
N TYR A 58 24.14 -7.98 9.17
CA TYR A 58 23.49 -7.84 7.87
C TYR A 58 21.96 -7.88 8.02
N GLY A 59 21.28 -6.87 7.48
CA GLY A 59 19.81 -6.75 7.55
C GLY A 59 19.24 -6.16 8.84
N SER A 60 20.05 -5.88 9.87
CA SER A 60 19.58 -5.34 11.16
C SER A 60 18.92 -3.96 11.02
N TRP A 61 19.50 -3.09 10.17
CA TRP A 61 18.93 -1.77 9.87
C TRP A 61 17.58 -1.85 9.14
N ARG A 62 17.41 -2.79 8.20
CA ARG A 62 16.12 -2.98 7.52
C ARG A 62 15.05 -3.53 8.46
N ALA A 63 15.46 -4.28 9.49
CA ALA A 63 14.54 -4.84 10.48
C ALA A 63 14.04 -3.80 11.50
N SER A 64 14.78 -2.70 11.73
CA SER A 64 14.41 -1.66 12.70
C SER A 64 13.30 -0.74 12.22
N THR A 65 13.15 -0.56 10.90
CA THR A 65 12.15 0.32 10.28
C THR A 65 10.81 -0.35 10.02
N MET A 66 10.66 -1.62 10.40
CA MET A 66 9.38 -2.29 10.33
C MET A 66 8.54 -2.02 11.60
N PRO A 67 7.34 -1.37 11.54
CA PRO A 67 6.18 -1.61 12.41
C PRO A 67 6.18 -2.93 13.19
N ARG A 68 5.85 -2.79 14.48
CA ARG A 68 5.75 -3.85 15.47
C ARG A 68 4.37 -4.46 15.49
#